data_AF-A0A951L4J0-F1
#
_entry.id   AF-A0A951L4J0-F1
#
_cell.length_a   1.000
_cell.length_b   1.000
_cell.length_c   1.000
_cell.angle_alpha   90.00
_cell.angle_beta   90.00
_cell.angle_gamma   90.00
#
_symmetry.space_group_name_H-M   'P 1'
#
loop_
_entity.id
_entity.type
_entity.pdbx_description
1 polymer ?
#
loop_
_entity_poly.entity_id
_entity_poly.type
_entity_poly.pdbx_seq_one_letter_code
_entity_poly.pdbx_strand_id
1 'polypeptide(L)'
;VNLLGREITATIANLRSIDLERLGINFALVFAPGTLESAPQTRLAAVYVPEGEEDDLVRAITERFPNISAIHVREALATFDRIIGMIGNAVRLTALVTVAAGVLVLGGAVAAGHRRRVYDAVVLKVLGGTRTAIARAFLIENGITGILAAVVAGALGTIAAYFLVTRLMKIDWVFLPGPLLSTTSLAALLIAALGFAGTWRALGAKPAQFLRNE
;
A
#
# COMPACT_ATOMS: atom_id res chain seq x y z
N VAL A 1 -17.14 40.78 -11.29
CA VAL A 1 -17.21 40.03 -10.01
C VAL A 1 -18.00 40.87 -9.03
N ASN A 2 -18.96 40.30 -8.31
CA ASN A 2 -19.68 41.02 -7.25
C ASN A 2 -18.93 40.84 -5.93
N LEU A 3 -18.53 41.94 -5.30
CA LEU A 3 -17.90 41.96 -3.98
C LEU A 3 -18.78 42.76 -3.03
N LEU A 4 -19.36 42.09 -2.03
CA LEU A 4 -20.21 42.70 -1.01
C LEU A 4 -21.37 43.54 -1.59
N GLY A 5 -21.95 43.11 -2.71
CA GLY A 5 -23.06 43.79 -3.38
C GLY A 5 -22.63 44.81 -4.44
N ARG A 6 -21.34 45.11 -4.59
CA ARG A 6 -20.82 46.02 -5.61
C ARG A 6 -20.22 45.24 -6.79
N GLU A 7 -20.66 45.56 -7.99
CA GLU A 7 -20.06 44.99 -9.20
C GLU A 7 -18.72 45.68 -9.51
N ILE A 8 -17.68 44.86 -9.65
CA ILE A 8 -16.36 45.29 -10.08
C ILE A 8 -16.03 44.59 -11.40
N THR A 9 -15.80 45.40 -12.43
CA THR A 9 -15.30 44.96 -13.73
C THR A 9 -13.78 44.91 -13.67
N ALA A 10 -13.19 43.76 -14.01
CA ALA A 10 -11.75 43.56 -14.04
C ALA A 10 -11.37 42.69 -15.24
N THR A 11 -10.15 42.86 -15.74
CA THR A 11 -9.61 42.09 -16.86
C THR A 11 -8.88 40.85 -16.35
N ILE A 12 -9.13 39.69 -16.98
CA ILE A 12 -8.41 38.45 -16.67
C ILE A 12 -7.00 38.55 -17.27
N ALA A 13 -5.98 38.65 -16.41
CA ALA A 13 -4.58 38.73 -16.83
C ALA A 13 -3.92 37.34 -16.98
N ASN A 14 -4.24 36.42 -16.07
CA ASN A 14 -3.65 35.09 -16.03
C ASN A 14 -4.61 34.08 -15.38
N LEU A 15 -4.58 32.82 -15.84
CA LEU A 15 -5.29 31.71 -15.21
C LEU A 15 -4.27 30.83 -14.48
N ARG A 16 -4.57 30.48 -13.23
CA ARG A 16 -3.75 29.57 -12.43
C ARG A 16 -4.54 28.32 -12.06
N SER A 17 -3.86 27.18 -12.04
CA SER A 17 -4.39 25.99 -11.38
C SER A 17 -4.24 26.17 -9.87
N ILE A 18 -5.30 25.87 -9.11
CA ILE A 18 -5.29 25.88 -7.66
C ILE A 18 -5.51 24.45 -7.20
N ASP A 19 -4.53 23.92 -6.50
CA ASP A 19 -4.63 22.63 -5.83
C ASP A 19 -5.26 22.86 -4.43
N LEU A 20 -6.56 22.57 -4.34
CA LEU A 20 -7.34 22.67 -3.11
C LEU A 20 -7.10 21.49 -2.15
N GLU A 21 -6.44 20.42 -2.63
CA GLU A 21 -6.07 19.26 -1.81
C GLU A 21 -4.90 19.61 -0.90
N ARG A 22 -4.03 20.52 -1.36
CA ARG A 22 -3.04 21.18 -0.49
C ARG A 22 -3.78 22.16 0.42
N LEU A 23 -3.82 21.82 1.71
CA LEU A 23 -4.42 22.57 2.82
C LEU A 23 -3.78 23.96 3.09
N GLY A 24 -3.31 24.65 2.06
CA GLY A 24 -2.81 26.02 2.12
C GLY A 24 -3.92 27.05 1.94
N ILE A 25 -3.68 28.27 2.42
CA ILE A 25 -4.57 29.41 2.18
C ILE A 25 -4.50 29.79 0.70
N ASN A 26 -5.56 29.49 -0.04
CA ASN A 26 -5.66 29.75 -1.47
C ASN A 26 -6.88 30.64 -1.79
N PHE A 27 -6.72 31.51 -2.79
CA PHE A 27 -7.77 32.43 -3.25
C PHE A 27 -8.14 32.14 -4.71
N ALA A 28 -9.43 32.07 -5.03
CA ALA A 28 -9.89 31.81 -6.40
C ALA A 28 -9.54 32.94 -7.37
N LEU A 29 -9.54 34.19 -6.87
CA LEU A 29 -9.27 35.40 -7.64
C LEU A 29 -8.25 36.26 -6.88
N VAL A 30 -7.28 36.83 -7.59
CA VAL A 30 -6.28 37.76 -7.05
C VAL A 30 -6.31 39.02 -7.90
N PHE A 31 -6.54 40.17 -7.25
CA PHE A 31 -6.61 41.47 -7.92
C PHE A 31 -5.26 42.18 -7.88
N ALA A 32 -5.04 43.10 -8.82
CA ALA A 32 -3.88 43.98 -8.80
C ALA A 32 -3.92 44.89 -7.56
N PRO A 33 -2.75 45.24 -6.99
CA PRO A 33 -2.67 46.21 -5.91
C PRO A 33 -3.37 47.53 -6.30
N GLY A 34 -4.10 48.14 -5.37
CA GLY A 34 -4.88 49.36 -5.52
C GLY A 34 -6.38 49.15 -5.77
N THR A 35 -6.83 47.93 -6.05
CA THR A 35 -8.24 47.65 -6.41
C THR A 35 -9.15 47.38 -5.20
N LEU A 36 -8.63 46.78 -4.13
CA LEU A 36 -9.43 46.22 -3.02
C LEU A 36 -9.01 46.73 -1.64
N GLU A 37 -8.06 47.65 -1.56
CA GLU A 37 -7.47 48.17 -0.33
C GLU A 37 -8.49 48.97 0.48
N SER A 38 -9.41 49.66 -0.20
CA SER A 38 -10.47 50.44 0.43
C SER A 38 -11.72 49.61 0.78
N ALA A 39 -11.76 48.33 0.40
CA ALA A 39 -12.88 47.44 0.74
C ALA A 39 -12.63 46.78 2.12
N PRO A 40 -13.68 46.41 2.87
CA PRO A 40 -13.52 45.64 4.11
C PRO A 40 -12.74 44.34 3.85
N GLN A 41 -11.65 44.12 4.60
CA GLN A 41 -10.77 42.96 4.42
C GLN A 41 -10.89 42.00 5.59
N THR A 42 -11.03 40.70 5.30
CA THR A 42 -10.82 39.63 6.28
C THR A 42 -9.41 39.08 6.09
N ARG A 43 -8.62 39.03 7.16
CA ARG A 43 -7.26 38.47 7.12
C ARG A 43 -7.30 37.05 7.67
N LEU A 44 -6.72 36.11 6.93
CA LEU A 44 -6.54 34.74 7.38
C LEU A 44 -5.04 34.49 7.61
N ALA A 45 -4.73 33.81 8.70
CA ALA A 45 -3.38 33.35 9.01
C ALA A 45 -3.47 31.91 9.52
N ALA A 46 -2.53 31.06 9.10
CA ALA A 46 -2.36 29.71 9.60
C ALA A 46 -1.00 29.63 10.29
N VAL A 47 -0.94 29.03 11.47
CA VAL A 47 0.28 28.84 12.24
C VAL A 47 0.36 27.38 12.63
N TYR A 48 1.54 26.79 12.47
CA TYR A 48 1.82 25.47 13.02
C TYR A 48 2.30 25.65 14.45
N VAL A 49 1.65 24.96 15.39
CA VAL A 49 1.95 25.04 16.82
C VAL A 49 2.27 23.65 17.34
N PRO A 50 3.37 23.48 18.10
CA PRO A 50 3.66 22.24 18.80
C PRO A 50 2.47 21.77 19.66
N GLU A 51 2.40 20.47 19.91
CA GLU A 51 1.36 19.91 20.78
C GLU A 51 1.46 20.48 22.21
N GLY A 52 0.32 20.87 22.76
CA GLY A 52 0.21 21.40 24.13
C GLY A 52 0.36 22.93 24.26
N GLU A 53 0.85 23.62 23.23
CA GLU A 53 1.03 25.10 23.27
C GLU A 53 -0.10 25.87 22.56
N GLU A 54 -1.08 25.15 22.00
CA GLU A 54 -2.14 25.73 21.16
C GLU A 54 -3.10 26.62 21.96
N ASP A 55 -3.52 26.19 23.14
CA ASP A 55 -4.45 26.94 24.00
C ASP A 55 -3.80 28.22 24.54
N ASP A 56 -2.52 28.17 24.89
CA ASP A 56 -1.76 29.33 25.35
C ASP A 56 -1.60 30.36 24.24
N LEU A 57 -1.33 29.92 23.00
CA LEU A 57 -1.27 30.81 21.85
C LEU A 57 -2.64 31.44 21.56
N VAL A 58 -3.71 30.64 21.53
CA VAL A 58 -5.07 31.14 21.27
C VAL A 58 -5.45 32.16 22.34
N ARG A 59 -5.18 31.88 23.61
CA ARG A 59 -5.42 32.81 24.72
C ARG A 59 -4.66 34.12 24.53
N ALA A 60 -3.36 34.06 24.25
CA ALA A 60 -2.54 35.25 24.04
C ALA A 60 -3.02 36.10 22.85
N ILE A 61 -3.53 35.46 21.79
CA ILE A 61 -4.10 36.14 20.62
C ILE A 61 -5.44 36.79 20.98
N THR A 62 -6.35 36.06 21.62
CA THR A 62 -7.68 36.59 21.96
C THR A 62 -7.61 37.72 22.99
N GLU A 63 -6.67 37.68 23.93
CA GLU A 63 -6.43 38.78 24.88
C GLU A 63 -5.97 40.07 24.19
N ARG A 64 -5.11 39.95 23.17
CA ARG A 64 -4.53 41.11 22.47
C ARG A 64 -5.35 41.58 21.28
N PHE A 65 -6.15 40.69 20.69
CA PHE A 65 -6.94 40.91 19.49
C PHE A 65 -8.32 40.21 19.62
N PRO A 66 -9.28 40.82 20.34
CA PRO A 66 -10.59 40.22 20.59
C PRO A 66 -11.47 40.07 19.34
N ASN A 67 -11.06 40.66 18.21
CA ASN A 67 -11.72 40.55 16.91
C ASN A 67 -11.23 39.35 16.06
N ILE A 68 -10.29 38.55 16.56
CA ILE A 68 -9.77 37.36 15.86
C ILE A 68 -10.49 36.12 16.37
N SER A 69 -11.06 35.34 15.43
CA SER A 69 -11.58 34.00 15.71
C SER A 69 -10.48 32.97 15.44
N ALA A 70 -10.09 32.22 16.48
CA ALA A 70 -9.21 31.07 16.34
C ALA A 70 -10.04 29.82 16.03
N ILE A 71 -9.58 29.03 15.05
CA ILE A 71 -10.24 27.78 14.63
C ILE A 71 -9.23 26.64 14.78
N HIS A 72 -9.53 25.70 15.66
CA HIS A 72 -8.73 24.50 15.87
C HIS A 72 -9.00 23.49 14.74
N VAL A 73 -7.99 23.20 13.94
CA VAL A 73 -8.11 22.23 12.82
C VAL A 73 -7.52 20.87 13.18
N ARG A 74 -6.81 20.77 14.31
CA ARG A 74 -6.13 19.55 14.78
C ARG A 74 -7.07 18.35 14.90
N GLU A 75 -8.21 18.50 15.58
CA GLU A 75 -9.14 17.40 15.82
C GLU A 75 -9.77 16.85 14.53
N ALA A 76 -10.05 17.75 13.58
CA ALA A 76 -10.53 17.37 12.27
C ALA A 76 -9.48 16.53 11.53
N LEU A 77 -8.22 16.99 11.48
CA LEU A 77 -7.12 16.26 10.86
C LEU A 77 -6.86 14.91 11.55
N ALA A 78 -6.84 14.86 12.89
CA ALA A 78 -6.69 13.61 13.65
C ALA A 78 -7.82 12.61 13.38
N THR A 79 -9.03 13.10 13.09
CA THR A 79 -10.16 12.26 12.70
C THR A 79 -10.00 11.72 11.28
N PHE A 80 -9.56 12.56 10.34
CA PHE A 80 -9.21 12.12 8.99
C PHE A 80 -8.11 11.05 9.01
N ASP A 81 -7.03 11.26 9.78
CA ASP A 81 -5.94 10.29 9.92
C ASP A 81 -6.43 8.96 10.51
N ARG A 82 -7.32 9.01 11.50
CA ARG A 82 -7.95 7.79 12.05
C ARG A 82 -8.77 7.04 11.01
N ILE A 83 -9.54 7.74 10.18
CA ILE A 83 -10.34 7.10 9.11
C ILE A 83 -9.43 6.44 8.08
N ILE A 84 -8.39 7.14 7.62
CA ILE A 84 -7.40 6.58 6.68
C ILE A 84 -6.70 5.37 7.31
N GLY A 85 -6.33 5.45 8.59
CA GLY A 85 -5.75 4.35 9.35
C GLY A 85 -6.68 3.13 9.46
N MET A 86 -7.97 3.33 9.72
CA MET A 86 -8.97 2.25 9.76
C MET A 86 -9.11 1.56 8.40
N ILE A 87 -9.14 2.31 7.31
CA ILE A 87 -9.19 1.76 5.95
C ILE A 87 -7.92 0.94 5.68
N GLY A 88 -6.74 1.48 6.02
CA GLY A 88 -5.47 0.77 5.88
C GLY A 88 -5.44 -0.54 6.67
N ASN A 89 -5.95 -0.53 7.91
CA ASN A 89 -6.04 -1.73 8.73
C ASN A 89 -7.04 -2.75 8.17
N ALA A 90 -8.19 -2.32 7.67
CA ALA A 90 -9.15 -3.20 7.03
C ALA A 90 -8.52 -3.91 5.81
N VAL A 91 -7.83 -3.17 4.94
CA VAL A 91 -7.12 -3.73 3.78
C VAL A 91 -6.04 -4.72 4.22
N ARG A 92 -5.27 -4.39 5.27
CA ARG A 92 -4.24 -5.30 5.83
C ARG A 92 -4.84 -6.60 6.35
N LEU A 93 -5.98 -6.53 7.04
CA LEU A 93 -6.69 -7.71 7.54
C LEU A 93 -7.19 -8.58 6.39
N THR A 94 -7.81 -7.99 5.37
CA THR A 94 -8.23 -8.71 4.17
C THR A 94 -7.04 -9.38 3.49
N ALA A 95 -5.93 -8.66 3.31
CA ALA A 95 -4.71 -9.22 2.72
C ALA A 95 -4.17 -10.40 3.54
N LEU A 96 -4.17 -10.32 4.87
CA LEU A 96 -3.71 -11.40 5.74
C LEU A 96 -4.59 -12.65 5.62
N VAL A 97 -5.91 -12.49 5.56
CA VAL A 97 -6.85 -13.59 5.31
C VAL A 97 -6.62 -14.20 3.92
N THR A 98 -6.42 -13.38 2.89
CA THR A 98 -6.12 -13.86 1.53
C THR A 98 -4.80 -14.64 1.48
N VAL A 99 -3.76 -14.17 2.16
CA VAL A 99 -2.48 -14.88 2.25
C VAL A 99 -2.65 -16.21 2.99
N ALA A 100 -3.38 -16.23 4.11
CA ALA A 100 -3.67 -17.47 4.84
C ALA A 100 -4.42 -18.49 3.97
N ALA A 101 -5.44 -18.05 3.24
CA ALA A 101 -6.17 -18.88 2.28
C ALA A 101 -5.23 -19.39 1.16
N GLY A 102 -4.36 -18.54 0.63
CA GLY A 102 -3.36 -18.93 -0.38
C GLY A 102 -2.40 -20.00 0.14
N VAL A 103 -1.91 -19.88 1.37
CA VAL A 103 -1.06 -20.89 2.01
C VAL A 103 -1.81 -22.22 2.17
N LEU A 104 -3.08 -22.19 2.56
CA LEU A 104 -3.91 -23.40 2.66
C LEU A 104 -4.11 -24.08 1.29
N VAL A 105 -4.38 -23.29 0.24
CA VAL A 105 -4.52 -23.78 -1.14
C VAL A 105 -3.21 -24.41 -1.62
N LEU A 106 -2.08 -23.75 -1.40
CA LEU A 106 -0.75 -24.29 -1.73
C LEU A 106 -0.47 -25.59 -0.96
N GLY A 107 -0.77 -25.62 0.33
CA GLY A 107 -0.66 -26.84 1.15
C GLY A 107 -1.51 -27.99 0.61
N GLY A 108 -2.75 -27.71 0.21
CA GLY A 108 -3.65 -28.67 -0.42
C GLY A 108 -3.13 -29.19 -1.77
N ALA A 109 -2.63 -28.30 -2.62
CA ALA A 109 -2.04 -28.66 -3.91
C ALA A 109 -0.80 -29.55 -3.74
N VAL A 110 0.06 -29.22 -2.76
CA VAL A 110 1.23 -30.04 -2.41
C VAL A 110 0.82 -31.41 -1.89
N ALA A 111 -0.21 -31.48 -1.03
CA ALA A 111 -0.72 -32.74 -0.51
C ALA A 111 -1.30 -33.64 -1.61
N ALA A 112 -2.07 -33.07 -2.54
CA ALA A 112 -2.62 -33.79 -3.69
C ALA A 112 -1.53 -34.34 -4.62
N GLY A 113 -0.46 -33.57 -4.85
CA GLY A 113 0.68 -33.96 -5.69
C GLY A 113 1.65 -34.95 -5.04
N HIS A 114 1.46 -35.30 -3.76
CA HIS A 114 2.46 -36.04 -2.98
C HIS A 114 2.78 -37.42 -3.57
N ARG A 115 1.75 -38.20 -3.95
CA ARG A 115 1.95 -39.56 -4.51
C ARG A 115 2.80 -39.54 -5.78
N ARG A 116 2.55 -38.57 -6.67
CA ARG A 116 3.32 -38.39 -7.91
C ARG A 116 4.77 -38.02 -7.63
N ARG A 117 5.01 -37.09 -6.71
CA ARG A 117 6.39 -36.72 -6.29
C ARG A 117 7.15 -37.88 -5.64
N VAL A 118 6.47 -38.73 -4.86
CA VAL A 118 7.08 -39.95 -4.28
C VAL A 118 7.50 -40.92 -5.39
N TYR A 119 6.63 -41.16 -6.37
CA TYR A 119 6.92 -42.02 -7.52
C TYR A 119 8.15 -41.51 -8.29
N ASP A 120 8.15 -40.23 -8.68
CA ASP A 120 9.27 -39.60 -9.40
C ASP A 120 10.59 -39.71 -8.61
N ALA A 121 10.54 -39.49 -7.28
CA ALA A 121 11.71 -39.60 -6.42
C ALA A 121 12.21 -41.05 -6.27
N VAL A 122 11.33 -42.06 -6.29
CA VAL A 122 11.71 -43.48 -6.25
C VAL A 122 12.35 -43.89 -7.58
N VAL A 123 11.76 -43.50 -8.72
CA VAL A 123 12.33 -43.77 -10.05
C VAL A 123 13.73 -43.17 -10.17
N LEU A 124 13.92 -41.92 -9.75
CA LEU A 124 15.24 -41.27 -9.75
C LEU A 124 16.26 -41.98 -8.84
N LYS A 125 15.83 -42.52 -7.69
CA LYS A 125 16.71 -43.32 -6.82
C LYS A 125 17.11 -44.64 -7.46
N VAL A 126 16.20 -45.32 -8.16
CA VAL A 126 16.49 -46.58 -8.87
C VAL A 126 17.50 -46.36 -10.01
N LEU A 127 17.46 -45.20 -10.66
CA LEU A 127 18.44 -44.77 -11.67
C LEU A 127 19.78 -44.30 -11.09
N GLY A 128 19.98 -44.39 -9.77
CA GLY A 128 21.25 -44.03 -9.10
C GLY A 128 21.31 -42.61 -8.53
N GLY A 129 20.20 -41.87 -8.53
CA GLY A 129 20.13 -40.51 -7.96
C GLY A 129 20.31 -40.49 -6.44
N THR A 130 21.26 -39.69 -5.96
CA THR A 130 21.45 -39.46 -4.52
C THR A 130 20.36 -38.56 -3.93
N ARG A 131 20.05 -38.71 -2.64
CA ARG A 131 19.02 -37.89 -1.96
C ARG A 131 19.28 -36.38 -2.08
N THR A 132 20.55 -35.96 -2.07
CA THR A 132 20.95 -34.56 -2.19
C THR A 132 20.76 -34.03 -3.61
N ALA A 133 21.03 -34.83 -4.64
CA ALA A 133 20.78 -34.46 -6.03
C ALA A 133 19.28 -34.24 -6.28
N ILE A 134 18.43 -35.15 -5.79
CA ILE A 134 16.97 -35.05 -5.92
C ILE A 134 16.44 -33.82 -5.15
N ALA A 135 16.91 -33.59 -3.92
CA ALA A 135 16.50 -32.42 -3.14
C ALA A 135 16.91 -31.09 -3.80
N ARG A 136 18.11 -31.01 -4.39
CA ARG A 136 18.55 -29.82 -5.14
C ARG A 136 17.70 -29.57 -6.38
N ALA A 137 17.40 -30.62 -7.16
CA ALA A 137 16.56 -30.49 -8.35
C ALA A 137 15.18 -29.89 -8.01
N PHE A 138 14.51 -30.44 -6.99
CA PHE A 138 13.23 -29.91 -6.54
C PHE A 138 13.33 -28.51 -5.93
N LEU A 139 14.42 -28.17 -5.24
CA LEU A 139 14.62 -26.83 -4.70
C LEU A 139 14.74 -25.80 -5.84
N ILE A 140 15.48 -26.14 -6.90
CA ILE A 140 15.63 -25.28 -8.09
C ILE A 140 14.28 -25.11 -8.79
N GLU A 141 13.53 -26.20 -9.00
CA GLU A 141 12.20 -26.16 -9.61
C GLU A 141 11.25 -25.24 -8.84
N ASN A 142 11.07 -25.47 -7.54
CA ASN A 142 10.19 -24.64 -6.70
C ASN A 142 10.72 -23.20 -6.57
N GLY A 143 12.03 -23.00 -6.59
CA GLY A 143 12.67 -21.68 -6.60
C GLY A 143 12.32 -20.90 -7.87
N ILE A 144 12.44 -21.52 -9.04
CA ILE A 144 12.07 -20.92 -10.33
C ILE A 144 10.57 -20.58 -10.35
N THR A 145 9.70 -21.51 -9.92
CA THR A 145 8.26 -21.25 -9.84
C THR A 145 7.95 -20.10 -8.88
N GLY A 146 8.62 -20.03 -7.72
CA GLY A 146 8.46 -18.95 -6.75
C GLY A 146 8.89 -17.59 -7.30
N ILE A 147 10.02 -17.53 -8.00
CA ILE A 147 10.51 -16.30 -8.65
C ILE A 147 9.54 -15.84 -9.74
N LEU A 148 9.09 -16.75 -10.61
CA LEU A 148 8.14 -16.42 -11.67
C LEU A 148 6.82 -15.89 -11.07
N ALA A 149 6.30 -16.56 -10.03
CA ALA A 149 5.11 -16.11 -9.33
C ALA A 149 5.30 -14.72 -8.70
N ALA A 150 6.46 -14.45 -8.09
CA ALA A 150 6.77 -13.14 -7.51
C ALA A 150 6.87 -12.03 -8.55
N VAL A 151 7.46 -12.29 -9.73
CA VAL A 151 7.51 -11.33 -10.83
C VAL A 151 6.11 -11.02 -11.34
N VAL A 152 5.30 -12.04 -11.58
CA VAL A 152 3.92 -11.87 -12.06
C VAL A 152 3.06 -11.14 -11.03
N ALA A 153 3.12 -11.55 -9.76
CA ALA A 153 2.39 -10.91 -8.68
C ALA A 153 2.84 -9.45 -8.47
N GLY A 154 4.14 -9.18 -8.53
CA GLY A 154 4.68 -7.83 -8.43
C GLY A 154 4.23 -6.93 -9.58
N ALA A 155 4.25 -7.43 -10.82
CA ALA A 155 3.76 -6.69 -11.98
C ALA A 155 2.26 -6.39 -11.88
N LEU A 156 1.44 -7.41 -11.64
CA LEU A 156 -0.02 -7.26 -11.51
C LEU A 156 -0.40 -6.36 -10.33
N GLY A 157 0.26 -6.54 -9.17
CA GLY A 157 0.04 -5.71 -7.99
C GLY A 157 0.40 -4.25 -8.22
N THR A 158 1.53 -4.00 -8.91
CA THR A 158 1.94 -2.63 -9.27
C THR A 158 0.97 -1.98 -10.24
N ILE A 159 0.51 -2.71 -11.26
CA ILE A 159 -0.49 -2.22 -12.22
C ILE A 159 -1.81 -1.90 -11.50
N ALA A 160 -2.30 -2.81 -10.66
CA ALA A 160 -3.54 -2.61 -9.91
C ALA A 160 -3.44 -1.40 -8.98
N ALA A 161 -2.33 -1.25 -8.26
CA ALA A 161 -2.11 -0.14 -7.37
C ALA A 161 -1.96 1.19 -8.13
N TYR A 162 -1.27 1.20 -9.28
CA TYR A 162 -1.19 2.38 -10.16
C TYR A 162 -2.58 2.84 -10.60
N PHE A 163 -3.42 1.93 -11.08
CA PHE A 163 -4.79 2.26 -11.48
C PHE A 163 -5.63 2.75 -10.30
N LEU A 164 -5.52 2.11 -9.13
CA LEU A 164 -6.25 2.50 -7.94
C LEU A 164 -5.90 3.93 -7.52
N VAL A 165 -4.61 4.25 -7.42
CA VAL A 165 -4.14 5.56 -6.95
C VAL A 165 -4.41 6.65 -7.98
N THR A 166 -4.09 6.41 -9.26
CA THR A 166 -4.22 7.46 -10.29
C THR A 166 -5.65 7.67 -10.78
N ARG A 167 -6.45 6.61 -10.90
CA ARG A 167 -7.81 6.70 -11.48
C ARG A 167 -8.90 6.81 -10.44
N LEU A 168 -8.81 6.03 -9.35
CA LEU A 168 -9.86 6.03 -8.33
C LEU A 168 -9.61 7.13 -7.30
N MET A 169 -8.38 7.22 -6.78
CA MET A 169 -8.03 8.19 -5.74
C MET A 169 -7.59 9.56 -6.29
N LYS A 170 -7.13 9.62 -7.55
CA LYS A 170 -6.61 10.82 -8.22
C LYS A 170 -5.40 11.47 -7.51
N ILE A 171 -4.58 10.65 -6.85
CA ILE A 171 -3.38 11.10 -6.13
C ILE A 171 -2.13 10.79 -6.98
N ASP A 172 -1.05 11.54 -6.76
CA ASP A 172 0.25 11.27 -7.35
C ASP A 172 0.77 9.88 -6.98
N TRP A 173 1.12 9.10 -8.01
CA TRP A 173 1.68 7.77 -7.81
C TRP A 173 3.17 7.84 -7.44
N VAL A 174 3.52 7.29 -6.29
CA VAL A 174 4.91 7.13 -5.86
C VAL A 174 5.26 5.64 -5.90
N PHE A 175 6.27 5.30 -6.69
CA PHE A 175 6.79 3.94 -6.74
C PHE A 175 7.68 3.66 -5.53
N LEU A 176 7.27 2.70 -4.71
CA LEU A 176 7.96 2.28 -3.49
C LEU A 176 8.62 0.90 -3.70
N PRO A 177 9.87 0.81 -4.17
CA PRO A 177 10.51 -0.46 -4.48
C PRO A 177 10.75 -1.33 -3.24
N GLY A 178 10.99 -0.74 -2.06
CA GLY A 178 11.23 -1.48 -0.81
C GLY A 178 10.06 -2.40 -0.42
N PRO A 179 8.84 -1.87 -0.24
CA PRO A 179 7.64 -2.69 0.01
C PRO A 179 7.38 -3.74 -1.07
N LEU A 180 7.54 -3.38 -2.35
CA LEU A 180 7.35 -4.31 -3.46
C LEU A 180 8.32 -5.50 -3.37
N LEU A 181 9.62 -5.23 -3.23
CA LEU A 181 10.65 -6.27 -3.17
C LEU A 181 10.49 -7.12 -1.91
N SER A 182 10.20 -6.51 -0.76
CA SER A 182 10.03 -7.26 0.50
C SER A 182 8.83 -8.23 0.44
N THR A 183 7.68 -7.78 -0.05
CA THR A 183 6.46 -8.61 -0.13
C THR A 183 6.55 -9.71 -1.18
N THR A 184 7.09 -9.41 -2.36
CA THR A 184 7.29 -10.40 -3.43
C THR A 184 8.39 -11.41 -3.08
N SER A 185 9.47 -10.99 -2.45
CA SER A 185 10.52 -11.91 -1.96
C SER A 185 9.98 -12.82 -0.85
N LEU A 186 9.19 -12.28 0.08
CA LEU A 186 8.55 -13.08 1.12
C LEU A 186 7.60 -14.13 0.51
N ALA A 187 6.80 -13.74 -0.50
CA ALA A 187 5.92 -14.66 -1.21
C ALA A 187 6.71 -15.76 -1.94
N ALA A 188 7.79 -15.42 -2.64
CA ALA A 188 8.67 -16.40 -3.29
C ALA A 188 9.27 -17.39 -2.29
N LEU A 189 9.75 -16.88 -1.15
CA LEU A 189 10.29 -17.71 -0.07
C LEU A 189 9.24 -18.65 0.51
N LEU A 190 8.01 -18.18 0.73
CA LEU A 190 6.91 -19.02 1.21
C LEU A 190 6.56 -20.13 0.22
N ILE A 191 6.50 -19.83 -1.08
CA ILE A 191 6.26 -20.83 -2.14
C ILE A 191 7.38 -21.87 -2.14
N ALA A 192 8.64 -21.42 -2.13
CA ALA A 192 9.79 -22.31 -2.12
C ALA A 192 9.83 -23.20 -0.86
N ALA A 193 9.56 -22.63 0.32
CA ALA A 193 9.56 -23.34 1.59
C ALA A 193 8.44 -24.39 1.67
N LEU A 194 7.21 -24.03 1.27
CA LEU A 194 6.07 -24.96 1.26
C LEU A 194 6.26 -26.07 0.22
N GLY A 195 6.77 -25.73 -0.97
CA GLY A 195 7.12 -26.70 -2.01
C GLY A 195 8.20 -27.68 -1.53
N PHE A 196 9.25 -27.17 -0.90
CA PHE A 196 10.32 -28.01 -0.33
C PHE A 196 9.84 -28.90 0.82
N ALA A 197 9.00 -28.39 1.73
CA ALA A 197 8.42 -29.18 2.81
C ALA A 197 7.58 -30.36 2.29
N GLY A 198 6.85 -30.15 1.19
CA GLY A 198 6.16 -31.22 0.45
C GLY A 198 7.09 -32.30 -0.06
N THR A 199 8.21 -31.91 -0.67
CA THR A 199 9.23 -32.82 -1.19
C THR A 199 9.98 -33.56 -0.06
N TRP A 200 10.30 -32.89 1.04
CA TRP A 200 10.99 -33.52 2.18
C TRP A 200 10.15 -34.64 2.80
N ARG A 201 8.84 -34.41 2.97
CA ARG A 201 7.91 -35.46 3.38
C ARG A 201 7.86 -36.62 2.38
N ALA A 202 7.91 -36.35 1.08
CA ALA A 202 7.90 -37.37 0.03
C ALA A 202 9.17 -38.23 0.03
N LEU A 203 10.33 -37.62 0.27
CA LEU A 203 11.63 -38.29 0.34
C LEU A 203 11.77 -39.25 1.54
N GLY A 204 10.99 -39.02 2.61
CA GLY A 204 10.94 -39.85 3.81
C GLY A 204 10.11 -41.15 3.68
N ALA A 205 9.30 -41.29 2.62
CA ALA A 205 8.51 -42.50 2.38
C ALA A 205 9.41 -43.68 2.01
N LYS A 206 9.22 -44.84 2.66
CA LYS A 206 9.99 -46.06 2.41
C LYS A 206 9.57 -46.68 1.06
N PRO A 207 10.52 -46.93 0.12
CA PRO A 207 10.22 -47.46 -1.22
C PRO A 207 9.49 -48.81 -1.24
N ALA A 208 9.69 -49.63 -0.20
CA ALA A 208 9.25 -51.02 -0.13
C ALA A 208 7.71 -51.21 -0.10
N GLN A 209 6.92 -50.18 0.20
CA GLN A 209 5.46 -50.30 0.27
C GLN A 209 4.74 -50.03 -1.07
N PHE A 210 5.40 -49.40 -2.04
CA PHE A 210 4.76 -49.03 -3.32
C PHE A 210 5.05 -50.01 -4.47
N LEU A 211 6.10 -50.82 -4.36
CA LEU A 211 6.45 -51.88 -5.34
C LEU A 211 5.75 -53.22 -5.08
N ARG A 212 4.88 -53.31 -4.06
CA ARG A 212 4.20 -54.56 -3.67
C ARG A 212 2.70 -54.56 -4.01
N ASN A 213 2.20 -53.47 -4.60
CA ASN A 213 0.79 -53.29 -4.97
C ASN A 213 0.57 -53.08 -6.48
N GLU A 214 1.57 -53.41 -7.30
CA GLU A 214 1.40 -53.79 -8.71
C GLU A 214 1.91 -55.22 -8.88
#